data_AF-N9LL20-F1
#
_entry.id   AF-N9LL20-F1
#
_cell.length_a   1.000
_cell.length_b   1.000
_cell.length_c   1.000
_cell.angle_alpha   90.00
_cell.angle_beta   90.00
_cell.angle_gamma   90.00
#
_symmetry.space_group_name_H-M   'P 1'
#
loop_
_entity.id
_entity.type
_entity.pdbx_description
1 polymer ?
#
loop_
_entity_poly.entity_id
_entity_poly.type
_entity_poly.pdbx_seq_one_letter_code
_entity_poly.pdbx_strand_id
1 'polypeptide(L)'
;MDAWMQKIQQLRWQKLDKLSPLILALLILWLCWKLASLFWWVVAPPQPMQFDRVELGSQQAQVPNISSFALFNEPAATTAQDNINLELQGVLLGSPSFLSSAVIKLNDTAERYRVGETLASTSYQLVEVYWDHVVLKQGNGATREVKFKGIDKGLYQPADPVISNPNNVPPQTPEPVQNAPQSALGQAIQQMQDNREQYLKNMGVSGGTNGYEISDQTPANLKNTLGLRSGDRILSVNGQTVGQGLSEVQLLEQVRRQGHAKIEIKRGDQVMTIQQSFQ
;
A
#
# COMPACT_ATOMS: atom_id res chain seq x y z
N MET A 1 31.94 80.62 -3.43
CA MET A 1 30.54 80.16 -3.57
C MET A 1 29.71 81.10 -4.45
N ASP A 2 30.20 82.32 -4.71
CA ASP A 2 29.46 83.37 -5.44
C ASP A 2 29.35 83.15 -6.96
N ALA A 3 30.30 82.43 -7.56
CA ALA A 3 30.25 82.06 -8.98
C ALA A 3 29.12 81.08 -9.31
N TRP A 4 28.68 80.25 -8.35
CA TRP A 4 27.55 79.33 -8.51
C TRP A 4 26.21 80.06 -8.40
N MET A 5 26.10 81.02 -7.48
CA MET A 5 24.88 81.83 -7.35
C MET A 5 24.63 82.72 -8.56
N GLN A 6 25.67 83.30 -9.16
CA GLN A 6 25.54 84.08 -10.40
C GLN A 6 25.12 83.21 -11.61
N LYS A 7 25.58 81.96 -11.67
CA LYS A 7 25.19 81.00 -12.73
C LYS A 7 23.73 80.55 -12.62
N ILE A 8 23.19 80.50 -11.41
CA ILE A 8 21.78 80.15 -11.13
C ILE A 8 20.85 81.33 -11.45
N GLN A 9 21.28 82.58 -11.22
CA GLN A 9 20.47 83.77 -11.56
C GLN A 9 20.37 84.06 -13.06
N GLN A 10 21.34 83.64 -13.87
CA GLN A 10 21.28 83.77 -15.34
C GLN A 10 20.55 82.62 -16.03
N LEU A 11 20.06 81.61 -15.29
CA LEU A 11 19.23 80.55 -15.86
C LEU A 11 17.89 81.16 -16.28
N ARG A 12 17.76 81.43 -17.57
CA ARG A 12 16.64 82.17 -18.17
C ARG A 12 15.29 81.59 -17.75
N TRP A 13 14.61 82.27 -16.84
CA TRP A 13 13.24 81.99 -16.36
C TRP A 13 12.22 81.84 -17.51
N GLN A 14 12.46 82.49 -18.66
CA GLN A 14 11.65 82.32 -19.88
C GLN A 14 11.70 80.93 -20.52
N LYS A 15 12.78 80.15 -20.31
CA LYS A 15 12.84 78.75 -20.76
C LYS A 15 12.08 77.83 -19.81
N LEU A 16 11.99 78.18 -18.52
CA LEU A 16 11.18 77.45 -17.54
C LEU A 16 9.68 77.57 -17.85
N ASP A 17 9.19 78.74 -18.30
CA ASP A 17 7.78 78.89 -18.68
C ASP A 17 7.37 77.98 -19.85
N LYS A 18 8.26 77.77 -20.82
CA LYS A 18 8.01 76.83 -21.93
C LYS A 18 8.13 75.36 -21.52
N LEU A 19 8.92 75.07 -20.49
CA LEU A 19 9.09 73.71 -19.94
C LEU A 19 8.00 73.36 -18.91
N SER A 20 7.33 74.36 -18.34
CA SER A 20 6.23 74.23 -17.38
C SER A 20 5.12 73.27 -17.86
N PRO A 21 4.53 73.41 -19.07
CA PRO A 21 3.49 72.48 -19.52
C PRO A 21 4.02 71.04 -19.72
N LEU A 22 5.30 70.88 -20.08
CA LEU A 22 5.92 69.57 -20.29
C LEU A 22 6.18 68.87 -18.95
N ILE A 23 6.67 69.60 -17.96
CA ILE A 23 6.85 69.12 -16.58
C ILE A 23 5.48 68.79 -15.95
N LEU A 24 4.47 69.63 -16.17
CA LEU A 24 3.10 69.40 -15.70
C LEU A 24 2.51 68.14 -16.33
N ALA A 25 2.64 67.95 -17.64
CA ALA A 25 2.20 66.73 -18.31
C ALA A 25 2.90 65.48 -17.78
N LEU A 26 4.21 65.56 -17.50
CA LEU A 26 4.98 64.46 -16.92
C LEU A 26 4.53 64.14 -15.49
N LEU A 27 4.27 65.17 -14.67
CA LEU A 27 3.71 64.99 -13.32
C LEU A 27 2.30 64.39 -13.34
N ILE A 28 1.44 64.82 -14.27
CA ILE A 28 0.11 64.22 -14.42
C ILE A 28 0.21 62.75 -14.82
N LEU A 29 1.08 62.42 -15.78
CA LEU A 29 1.25 61.03 -16.21
C LEU A 29 1.80 60.15 -15.08
N TRP A 30 2.74 60.69 -14.30
CA TRP A 30 3.26 60.01 -13.11
C TRP A 30 2.18 59.83 -12.02
N LEU A 31 1.35 60.84 -11.79
CA LEU A 31 0.21 60.77 -10.88
C LEU A 31 -0.82 59.71 -11.33
N CYS A 32 -1.17 59.70 -12.61
CA CYS A 32 -2.08 58.71 -13.19
C CYS A 32 -1.56 57.28 -13.03
N TRP A 33 -0.26 57.05 -13.23
CA TRP A 33 0.36 55.74 -12.98
C TRP A 33 0.25 55.36 -11.50
N LYS A 34 0.57 56.27 -10.59
CA LYS A 34 0.44 56.02 -9.14
C LYS A 34 -1.00 55.69 -8.73
N LEU A 35 -1.98 56.40 -9.26
CA LEU A 35 -3.40 56.14 -9.01
C LEU A 35 -3.84 54.78 -9.57
N ALA A 36 -3.42 54.43 -10.79
CA ALA A 36 -3.69 53.11 -11.36
C ALA A 36 -3.08 51.99 -10.52
N SER A 37 -1.84 52.15 -10.07
CA SER A 37 -1.17 51.18 -9.19
C SER A 37 -1.90 51.01 -7.85
N LEU A 38 -2.42 52.09 -7.27
CA LEU A 38 -3.18 52.05 -6.03
C LEU A 38 -4.55 51.39 -6.25
N PHE A 39 -5.20 51.70 -7.36
CA PHE A 39 -6.48 51.12 -7.76
C PHE A 39 -6.37 49.59 -7.93
N TRP A 40 -5.32 49.11 -8.60
CA TRP A 40 -5.05 47.68 -8.73
C TRP A 40 -4.85 46.99 -7.37
N TRP A 41 -4.30 47.69 -6.38
CA TRP A 41 -4.11 47.15 -5.04
C TRP A 41 -5.43 46.96 -4.26
N VAL A 42 -6.43 47.81 -4.52
CA VAL A 42 -7.75 47.72 -3.87
C VAL A 42 -8.66 46.69 -4.56
N VAL A 43 -8.63 46.64 -5.90
CA VAL A 43 -9.49 45.73 -6.69
C VAL A 43 -8.92 44.31 -6.73
N ALA A 44 -7.60 44.18 -6.81
CA ALA A 44 -6.90 42.90 -6.89
C ALA A 44 -5.69 42.91 -5.94
N PRO A 45 -5.91 42.88 -4.61
CA PRO A 45 -4.80 42.77 -3.68
C PRO A 45 -4.00 41.50 -4.00
N PRO A 46 -2.65 41.55 -4.02
CA PRO A 46 -1.83 40.39 -4.31
C PRO A 46 -2.06 39.34 -3.21
N GLN A 47 -2.84 38.32 -3.55
CA GLN A 47 -3.14 37.24 -2.63
C GLN A 47 -1.86 36.40 -2.44
N PRO A 48 -1.43 36.13 -1.19
CA PRO A 48 -0.35 35.18 -0.97
C PRO A 48 -0.77 33.82 -1.53
N MET A 49 0.09 33.17 -2.30
CA MET A 49 -0.13 31.81 -2.77
C MET A 49 -0.37 30.91 -1.55
N GLN A 50 -1.62 30.51 -1.33
CA GLN A 50 -1.99 29.55 -0.31
C GLN A 50 -1.68 28.16 -0.87
N PHE A 51 -0.69 27.50 -0.29
CA PHE A 51 -0.45 26.09 -0.56
C PHE A 51 -1.45 25.30 0.29
N ASP A 52 -2.37 24.60 -0.37
CA ASP A 52 -3.24 23.65 0.32
C ASP A 52 -2.35 22.57 0.93
N ARG A 53 -2.32 22.50 2.25
CA ARG A 53 -1.58 21.48 2.97
C ARG A 53 -2.38 20.18 2.83
N VAL A 54 -1.96 19.32 1.92
CA VAL A 54 -2.47 17.96 1.79
C VAL A 54 -2.17 17.22 3.10
N GLU A 55 -3.15 17.15 3.99
CA GLU A 55 -3.07 16.28 5.15
C GLU A 55 -3.13 14.83 4.65
N LEU A 56 -2.11 14.02 4.94
CA LEU A 56 -2.12 12.58 4.68
C LEU A 56 -3.03 11.82 5.67
N GLY A 57 -4.21 12.37 5.95
CA GLY A 57 -5.31 11.71 6.64
C GLY A 57 -6.40 11.39 5.62
N SER A 58 -7.02 10.23 5.76
CA SER A 58 -8.10 9.75 4.89
C SER A 58 -9.36 10.62 5.00
N GLN A 59 -9.34 11.81 4.40
CA GLN A 59 -10.56 12.48 3.99
C GLN A 59 -10.86 12.02 2.58
N GLN A 60 -11.58 10.90 2.51
CA GLN A 60 -12.24 10.46 1.28
C GLN A 60 -13.11 11.62 0.81
N ALA A 61 -12.78 12.21 -0.34
CA ALA A 61 -13.68 13.13 -1.01
C ALA A 61 -15.06 12.46 -1.06
N GLN A 62 -16.09 13.14 -0.57
CA GLN A 62 -17.46 12.63 -0.62
C GLN A 62 -17.84 12.50 -2.10
N VAL A 63 -17.57 11.33 -2.68
CA VAL A 63 -17.86 11.01 -4.06
C VAL A 63 -19.39 11.07 -4.18
N PRO A 64 -19.94 11.95 -5.04
CA PRO A 64 -21.36 11.93 -5.35
C PRO A 64 -21.76 10.52 -5.74
N ASN A 65 -22.93 10.05 -5.32
CA ASN A 65 -23.38 8.68 -5.53
C ASN A 65 -23.42 8.35 -7.04
N ILE A 66 -22.33 7.81 -7.57
CA ILE A 66 -22.16 7.39 -8.96
C ILE A 66 -22.84 6.05 -9.24
N SER A 67 -23.51 5.45 -8.26
CA SER A 67 -24.25 4.18 -8.42
C SER A 67 -25.46 4.32 -9.36
N SER A 68 -25.86 5.54 -9.72
CA SER A 68 -26.88 5.80 -10.75
C SER A 68 -26.34 5.77 -12.17
N PHE A 69 -25.02 5.88 -12.35
CA PHE A 69 -24.35 5.72 -13.64
C PHE A 69 -23.86 4.29 -13.76
N ALA A 70 -24.78 3.39 -14.07
CA ALA A 70 -24.46 2.01 -14.43
C ALA A 70 -23.84 1.96 -15.84
N LEU A 71 -22.72 2.66 -16.04
CA LEU A 71 -21.89 2.59 -17.26
C LEU A 71 -21.20 1.21 -17.39
N PHE A 72 -21.20 0.44 -16.31
CA PHE A 72 -20.80 -0.96 -16.22
C PHE A 72 -21.95 -1.83 -15.70
N ASN A 73 -23.17 -1.61 -16.19
CA ASN A 73 -24.26 -2.55 -15.95
C ASN A 73 -23.94 -3.86 -16.68
N GLU A 74 -23.12 -4.72 -16.06
CA GLU A 74 -23.09 -6.13 -16.40
C GLU A 74 -24.53 -6.63 -16.27
N PRO A 75 -25.12 -7.20 -17.35
CA PRO A 75 -26.43 -7.79 -17.24
C PRO A 75 -26.33 -8.82 -16.12
N ALA A 76 -27.17 -8.68 -15.09
CA ALA A 76 -27.31 -9.67 -14.05
C ALA A 76 -27.40 -11.02 -14.74
N ALA A 77 -26.34 -11.81 -14.62
CA ALA A 77 -26.31 -13.18 -15.07
C ALA A 77 -27.57 -13.81 -14.47
N THR A 78 -28.50 -14.22 -15.33
CA THR A 78 -29.66 -15.00 -14.91
C THR A 78 -29.08 -16.27 -14.33
N THR A 79 -28.82 -16.29 -13.03
CA THR A 79 -28.24 -17.43 -12.34
C THR A 79 -29.22 -18.56 -12.46
N ALA A 80 -28.92 -19.50 -13.35
CA ALA A 80 -29.69 -20.73 -13.45
C ALA A 80 -29.47 -21.50 -12.15
N GLN A 81 -30.44 -21.38 -11.23
CA GLN A 81 -30.51 -22.17 -10.01
C GLN A 81 -30.98 -23.58 -10.38
N ASP A 82 -30.13 -24.31 -11.09
CA ASP A 82 -30.38 -25.69 -11.48
C ASP A 82 -29.84 -26.63 -10.38
N ASN A 83 -30.62 -27.66 -10.01
CA ASN A 83 -30.35 -28.55 -8.87
C ASN A 83 -29.18 -29.53 -9.10
N ILE A 84 -28.30 -29.25 -10.06
CA ILE A 84 -27.11 -30.06 -10.31
C ILE A 84 -26.05 -29.69 -9.27
N ASN A 85 -25.61 -30.69 -8.50
CA ASN A 85 -24.52 -30.53 -7.54
C ASN A 85 -23.18 -30.51 -8.28
N LEU A 86 -22.67 -29.31 -8.54
CA LEU A 86 -21.37 -29.05 -9.14
C LEU A 86 -20.44 -28.53 -8.05
N GLU A 87 -19.27 -29.15 -7.92
CA GLU A 87 -18.27 -28.72 -6.94
C GLU A 87 -16.96 -28.42 -7.65
N LEU A 88 -16.44 -27.21 -7.45
CA LEU A 88 -15.13 -26.82 -7.95
C LEU A 88 -14.04 -27.40 -7.04
N GLN A 89 -13.17 -28.25 -7.61
CA GLN A 89 -12.07 -28.91 -6.89
C GLN A 89 -10.71 -28.24 -7.14
N GLY A 90 -10.55 -27.57 -8.28
CA GLY A 90 -9.30 -26.92 -8.65
C GLY A 90 -9.43 -26.04 -9.88
N VAL A 91 -8.55 -25.06 -10.00
CA VAL A 91 -8.40 -24.22 -11.19
C VAL A 91 -6.92 -24.10 -11.56
N LEU A 92 -6.64 -24.02 -12.85
CA LEU A 92 -5.35 -23.70 -13.42
C LEU A 92 -5.55 -22.54 -14.39
N LEU A 93 -4.97 -21.39 -14.06
CA LEU A 93 -5.05 -20.19 -14.89
C LEU A 93 -3.93 -20.20 -15.94
N GLY A 94 -4.31 -20.03 -17.19
CA GLY A 94 -3.40 -19.85 -18.31
C GLY A 94 -3.49 -18.45 -18.88
N SER A 95 -2.39 -17.98 -19.48
CA SER A 95 -2.37 -16.78 -20.31
C SER A 95 -1.91 -17.19 -21.71
N PRO A 96 -2.77 -17.14 -22.73
CA PRO A 96 -4.10 -16.50 -22.77
C PRO A 96 -5.20 -17.30 -22.06
N SER A 97 -6.34 -16.67 -21.74
CA SER A 97 -7.41 -17.26 -20.90
C SER A 97 -8.00 -18.57 -21.41
N PHE A 98 -7.95 -18.86 -22.71
CA PHE A 98 -8.41 -20.14 -23.27
C PHE A 98 -7.51 -21.33 -22.86
N LEU A 99 -6.29 -21.08 -22.37
CA LEU A 99 -5.42 -22.11 -21.82
C LEU A 99 -5.81 -22.51 -20.39
N SER A 100 -6.70 -21.75 -19.75
CA SER A 100 -7.19 -22.05 -18.41
C SER A 100 -8.02 -23.33 -18.39
N SER A 101 -8.02 -23.99 -17.23
CA SER A 101 -8.79 -25.21 -16.99
C SER A 101 -9.25 -25.31 -15.55
N ALA A 102 -10.32 -26.05 -15.33
CA ALA A 102 -10.84 -26.33 -14.01
C ALA A 102 -11.09 -27.82 -13.82
N VAL A 103 -10.94 -28.29 -12.58
CA VAL A 103 -11.36 -29.63 -12.16
C VAL A 103 -12.70 -29.48 -11.46
N ILE A 104 -13.74 -30.05 -12.06
CA ILE A 104 -15.11 -29.93 -11.59
C ILE A 104 -15.59 -31.33 -11.24
N LYS A 105 -16.04 -31.50 -10.00
CA LYS A 105 -16.69 -32.72 -9.53
C LYS A 105 -18.17 -32.62 -9.80
N LEU A 106 -18.66 -33.55 -10.61
CA LEU A 106 -20.08 -33.74 -10.89
C LEU A 106 -20.50 -35.04 -10.21
N ASN A 107 -21.42 -34.94 -9.25
CA ASN A 107 -21.79 -36.06 -8.38
C ASN A 107 -20.56 -36.62 -7.64
N ASP A 108 -19.97 -37.74 -8.10
CA ASP A 108 -18.78 -38.34 -7.49
C ASP A 108 -17.57 -38.45 -8.42
N THR A 109 -17.70 -37.98 -9.67
CA THR A 109 -16.61 -38.02 -10.65
C THR A 109 -16.01 -36.63 -10.82
N ALA A 110 -14.70 -36.51 -10.59
CA ALA A 110 -13.95 -35.28 -10.82
C ALA A 110 -13.20 -35.35 -12.15
N GLU A 111 -13.50 -34.43 -13.05
CA GLU A 111 -12.87 -34.36 -14.37
C GLU A 111 -12.32 -32.97 -14.65
N ARG A 112 -11.29 -32.91 -15.50
CA ARG A 112 -10.65 -31.66 -15.91
C ARG A 112 -11.28 -31.17 -17.21
N TYR A 113 -11.71 -29.92 -17.21
CA TYR A 113 -12.29 -29.22 -18.35
C TYR A 113 -11.46 -27.98 -18.71
N ARG A 114 -11.24 -27.71 -19.99
CA ARG A 114 -10.67 -26.46 -20.51
C ARG A 114 -11.76 -25.46 -20.87
N VAL A 115 -11.40 -24.18 -20.91
CA VAL A 115 -12.30 -23.14 -21.44
C VAL A 115 -12.73 -23.51 -22.85
N GLY A 116 -14.05 -23.54 -23.07
CA GLY A 116 -14.71 -23.97 -24.30
C GLY A 116 -15.20 -25.42 -24.29
N GLU A 117 -14.82 -26.25 -23.31
CA GLU A 117 -15.29 -27.63 -23.21
C GLU A 117 -16.65 -27.73 -22.50
N THR A 118 -17.48 -28.67 -22.95
CA THR A 118 -18.77 -29.00 -22.33
C THR A 118 -18.56 -30.01 -21.22
N LEU A 119 -19.18 -29.78 -20.06
CA LEU A 119 -19.14 -30.69 -18.93
C LEU A 119 -19.87 -31.99 -19.30
N ALA A 120 -19.18 -33.12 -19.13
CA ALA A 120 -19.73 -34.43 -19.47
C ALA A 120 -21.08 -34.63 -18.76
N SER A 121 -22.06 -35.11 -19.51
CA SER A 121 -23.42 -35.39 -19.01
C SER A 121 -24.27 -34.16 -18.62
N THR A 122 -23.86 -32.93 -18.95
CA THR A 122 -24.66 -31.72 -18.70
C THR A 122 -24.75 -30.81 -19.94
N SER A 123 -25.62 -29.81 -19.90
CA SER A 123 -25.73 -28.77 -20.94
C SER A 123 -24.85 -27.54 -20.67
N TYR A 124 -23.93 -27.64 -19.70
CA TYR A 124 -23.04 -26.55 -19.29
C TYR A 124 -21.70 -26.62 -20.01
N GLN A 125 -21.24 -25.48 -20.48
CA GLN A 125 -19.92 -25.26 -21.07
C GLN A 125 -19.08 -24.39 -20.13
N LEU A 126 -17.82 -24.76 -19.92
CA LEU A 126 -16.89 -23.92 -19.17
C LEU A 126 -16.49 -22.73 -20.04
N VAL A 127 -16.88 -21.52 -19.65
CA VAL A 127 -16.61 -20.31 -20.46
C VAL A 127 -15.54 -19.42 -19.85
N GLU A 128 -15.42 -19.37 -18.53
CA GLU A 128 -14.40 -18.59 -17.84
C GLU A 128 -13.89 -19.32 -16.61
N VAL A 129 -12.60 -19.13 -16.31
CA VAL A 129 -11.93 -19.69 -15.15
C VAL A 129 -11.24 -18.54 -14.43
N TYR A 130 -11.65 -18.31 -13.19
CA TYR A 130 -11.03 -17.36 -12.28
C TYR A 130 -10.29 -18.12 -11.17
N TRP A 131 -9.59 -17.38 -10.32
CA TRP A 131 -8.78 -17.97 -9.26
C TRP A 131 -9.63 -18.54 -8.12
N ASP A 132 -10.85 -18.03 -7.91
CA ASP A 132 -11.79 -18.38 -6.84
C ASP A 132 -13.08 -19.06 -7.32
N HIS A 133 -13.36 -18.99 -8.61
CA HIS A 133 -14.59 -19.53 -9.18
C HIS A 133 -14.44 -19.84 -10.67
N VAL A 134 -15.45 -20.52 -11.21
CA VAL A 134 -15.61 -20.73 -12.65
C VAL A 134 -16.98 -20.27 -13.10
N VAL A 135 -17.07 -19.82 -14.35
CA VAL A 135 -18.33 -19.45 -14.98
C VAL A 135 -18.66 -20.50 -16.03
N LEU A 136 -19.84 -21.08 -15.87
CA LEU A 136 -20.42 -22.05 -16.77
C LEU A 136 -21.55 -21.37 -17.57
N LYS A 137 -21.70 -21.73 -18.84
CA LYS A 137 -22.79 -21.27 -19.69
C LYS A 137 -23.65 -22.44 -20.12
N GLN A 138 -24.96 -22.32 -19.93
CA GLN A 138 -25.93 -23.30 -20.39
C GLN A 138 -26.31 -23.03 -21.86
N GLY A 139 -26.81 -24.05 -22.57
CA GLY A 139 -27.24 -23.92 -23.97
C GLY A 139 -28.33 -22.87 -24.26
N ASN A 140 -29.11 -22.46 -23.25
CA ASN A 140 -30.09 -21.37 -23.32
C ASN A 140 -29.48 -19.96 -23.15
N GLY A 141 -28.16 -19.87 -22.94
CA GLY A 141 -27.42 -18.63 -22.72
C GLY A 141 -27.31 -18.19 -21.26
N ALA A 142 -27.98 -18.85 -20.32
CA ALA A 142 -27.84 -18.56 -18.90
C ALA A 142 -26.44 -18.91 -18.39
N THR A 143 -25.90 -18.11 -17.48
CA THR A 143 -24.60 -18.37 -16.84
C THR A 143 -24.78 -18.79 -15.39
N ARG A 144 -23.89 -19.66 -14.93
CA ARG A 144 -23.86 -20.18 -13.57
C ARG A 144 -22.43 -20.10 -13.04
N GLU A 145 -22.30 -19.46 -11.89
CA GLU A 145 -21.03 -19.39 -11.17
C GLU A 145 -20.90 -20.62 -10.25
N VAL A 146 -19.72 -21.25 -10.24
CA VAL A 146 -19.39 -22.34 -9.31
C VAL A 146 -18.13 -21.93 -8.54
N LYS A 147 -18.28 -21.75 -7.23
CA LYS A 147 -17.20 -21.38 -6.30
C LYS A 147 -16.61 -22.62 -5.64
N PHE A 148 -15.38 -22.50 -5.14
CA PHE A 148 -14.81 -23.53 -4.28
C PHE A 148 -15.62 -23.67 -2.98
N LYS A 149 -15.71 -24.90 -2.47
CA LYS A 149 -16.26 -25.16 -1.14
C LYS A 149 -15.22 -24.82 -0.07
N GLY A 150 -15.63 -24.11 0.99
CA GLY A 150 -14.76 -23.82 2.14
C GLY A 150 -13.88 -22.58 2.00
N ILE A 151 -14.06 -21.77 0.96
CA ILE A 151 -13.48 -20.42 0.82
C ILE A 151 -14.55 -19.33 0.90
N ASP A 152 -15.70 -19.63 1.49
CA ASP A 152 -16.81 -18.68 1.67
C ASP A 152 -16.40 -17.41 2.44
N LYS A 153 -15.30 -17.45 3.22
CA LYS A 153 -14.66 -16.27 3.86
C LYS A 153 -13.37 -15.82 3.16
N GLY A 154 -13.11 -16.28 1.93
CA GLY A 154 -11.90 -16.03 1.14
C GLY A 154 -10.77 -17.05 1.41
N LEU A 155 -9.60 -16.83 0.81
CA LEU A 155 -8.42 -17.70 0.99
C LEU A 155 -7.85 -17.66 2.41
N TYR A 156 -8.29 -16.71 3.23
CA TYR A 156 -7.97 -16.59 4.64
C TYR A 156 -9.12 -17.17 5.49
N GLN A 157 -9.33 -18.47 5.36
CA GLN A 157 -10.19 -19.21 6.29
C GLN A 157 -9.26 -19.83 7.36
N PRO A 158 -9.29 -19.36 8.62
CA PRO A 158 -8.61 -20.07 9.70
C PRO A 158 -9.20 -21.49 9.73
N ALA A 159 -8.35 -22.50 9.65
CA ALA A 159 -8.81 -23.87 9.84
C ALA A 159 -9.50 -23.96 11.20
N ASP A 160 -10.78 -24.32 11.21
CA ASP A 160 -11.45 -24.67 12.46
C ASP A 160 -10.65 -25.82 13.11
N PRO A 161 -10.38 -25.76 14.43
CA PRO A 161 -9.55 -26.75 15.09
C PRO A 161 -10.22 -28.12 14.99
N VAL A 162 -9.65 -28.98 14.14
CA VAL A 162 -9.97 -30.40 14.12
C VAL A 162 -9.56 -30.96 15.49
N ILE A 163 -10.54 -31.39 16.28
CA ILE A 163 -10.30 -32.14 17.51
C ILE A 163 -9.82 -33.52 17.09
N SER A 164 -8.51 -33.68 16.96
CA SER A 164 -7.89 -34.95 16.55
C SER A 164 -7.91 -35.94 17.71
N ASN A 165 -8.78 -36.96 17.62
CA ASN A 165 -8.66 -38.17 18.43
C ASN A 165 -7.33 -38.90 18.12
N PRO A 166 -6.50 -39.26 19.10
CA PRO A 166 -5.11 -39.65 18.88
C PRO A 166 -4.86 -41.08 18.35
N ASN A 167 -5.82 -41.75 17.70
CA ASN A 167 -5.72 -43.22 17.49
C ASN A 167 -5.60 -43.75 16.06
N ASN A 168 -5.27 -42.94 15.05
CA ASN A 168 -4.99 -43.49 13.72
C ASN A 168 -3.92 -42.66 12.97
N VAL A 169 -2.70 -43.19 12.87
CA VAL A 169 -1.57 -42.56 12.17
C VAL A 169 -1.25 -43.37 10.90
N PRO A 170 -1.35 -42.81 9.69
CA PRO A 170 -0.53 -43.20 8.55
C PRO A 170 0.76 -42.36 8.52
N PRO A 171 1.85 -42.85 7.90
CA PRO A 171 3.17 -42.23 8.02
C PRO A 171 3.22 -40.87 7.29
N GLN A 172 3.48 -39.80 8.04
CA GLN A 172 3.71 -38.47 7.48
C GLN A 172 5.18 -38.23 7.18
N THR A 173 5.44 -37.93 5.91
CA THR A 173 6.61 -37.20 5.41
C THR A 173 6.72 -35.84 6.15
N PRO A 174 7.92 -35.35 6.51
CA PRO A 174 8.05 -34.08 7.22
C PRO A 174 7.83 -32.90 6.26
N GLU A 175 6.67 -32.24 6.38
CA GLU A 175 6.42 -30.91 5.81
C GLU A 175 6.73 -29.80 6.83
N PRO A 176 7.26 -28.64 6.37
CA PRO A 176 7.68 -27.56 7.24
C PRO A 176 6.47 -26.83 7.85
N VAL A 177 6.49 -26.74 9.18
CA VAL A 177 5.59 -25.95 10.02
C VAL A 177 5.45 -24.50 9.50
N GLN A 178 4.36 -24.22 8.79
CA GLN A 178 3.84 -22.86 8.61
C GLN A 178 3.10 -22.46 9.87
N ASN A 179 3.90 -22.08 10.86
CA ASN A 179 3.46 -21.38 12.04
C ASN A 179 3.00 -19.98 11.64
N ALA A 180 1.76 -19.64 11.98
CA ALA A 180 1.25 -18.27 11.96
C ALA A 180 2.31 -17.27 12.47
N PRO A 181 2.40 -16.04 11.93
CA PRO A 181 3.38 -15.06 12.38
C PRO A 181 3.34 -14.83 13.90
N GLN A 182 2.17 -15.01 14.55
CA GLN A 182 2.04 -15.01 16.01
C GLN A 182 2.68 -16.22 16.71
N SER A 183 2.59 -17.44 16.15
CA SER A 183 3.26 -18.62 16.72
C SER A 183 4.76 -18.63 16.41
N ALA A 184 5.18 -18.08 15.27
CA ALA A 184 6.59 -17.83 14.97
C ALA A 184 7.22 -16.81 15.94
N LEU A 185 6.52 -15.72 16.26
CA LEU A 185 6.95 -14.77 17.29
C LEU A 185 6.97 -15.42 18.69
N GLY A 186 5.99 -16.27 19.01
CA GLY A 186 6.00 -17.06 20.26
C GLY A 186 7.20 -18.00 20.37
N GLN A 187 7.57 -18.67 19.29
CA GLN A 187 8.76 -19.53 19.24
C GLN A 187 10.06 -18.71 19.31
N ALA A 188 10.10 -17.55 18.67
CA ALA A 188 11.23 -16.63 18.76
C ALA A 188 11.45 -16.17 20.22
N ILE A 189 10.37 -15.81 20.93
CA ILE A 189 10.42 -15.43 22.34
C ILE A 189 10.98 -16.57 23.20
N GLN A 190 10.49 -17.80 23.01
CA GLN A 190 10.95 -18.97 23.75
C GLN A 190 12.44 -19.25 23.49
N GLN A 191 12.87 -19.28 22.23
CA GLN A 191 14.27 -19.54 21.87
C GLN A 191 15.21 -18.45 22.37
N MET A 192 14.78 -17.18 22.36
CA MET A 192 15.53 -16.07 22.94
C MET A 192 15.69 -16.18 24.44
N GLN A 193 14.69 -16.75 25.13
CA GLN A 193 14.71 -16.95 26.58
C GLN A 193 15.58 -18.15 26.98
N ASP A 194 15.57 -19.21 26.17
CA ASP A 194 16.38 -20.42 26.40
C ASP A 194 17.85 -20.22 26.06
N ASN A 195 18.16 -19.72 24.85
CA ASN A 195 19.53 -19.50 24.41
C ASN A 195 19.64 -18.30 23.46
N ARG A 196 19.83 -17.14 24.08
CA ARG A 196 19.92 -15.84 23.40
C ARG A 196 21.02 -15.81 22.35
N GLU A 197 22.25 -16.18 22.71
CA GLU A 197 23.41 -16.05 21.84
C GLU A 197 23.27 -16.92 20.58
N GLN A 198 22.75 -18.13 20.76
CA GLN A 198 22.49 -19.05 19.65
C GLN A 198 21.34 -18.54 18.77
N TYR A 199 20.27 -18.00 19.34
CA TYR A 199 19.17 -17.43 18.57
C TYR A 199 19.63 -16.25 17.71
N LEU A 200 20.39 -15.30 18.29
CA LEU A 200 20.93 -14.15 17.57
C LEU A 200 21.86 -14.60 16.43
N LYS A 201 22.70 -15.60 16.67
CA LYS A 201 23.55 -16.21 15.65
C LYS A 201 22.73 -16.84 14.52
N ASN A 202 21.67 -17.59 14.84
CA ASN A 202 20.78 -18.21 13.86
C ASN A 202 20.01 -17.17 13.04
N MET A 203 19.64 -16.05 13.65
CA MET A 203 19.01 -14.92 12.97
C MET A 203 20.03 -14.06 12.20
N GLY A 204 21.32 -14.43 12.22
CA GLY A 204 22.38 -13.72 11.53
C GLY A 204 22.54 -12.28 12.01
N VAL A 205 22.18 -11.98 13.26
CA VAL A 205 22.35 -10.65 13.85
C VAL A 205 23.54 -10.68 14.79
N SER A 206 24.45 -9.73 14.61
CA SER A 206 25.55 -9.52 15.55
C SER A 206 25.16 -8.43 16.54
N GLY A 207 25.16 -8.78 17.82
CA GLY A 207 24.85 -7.86 18.91
C GLY A 207 26.03 -6.97 19.25
N GLY A 208 25.78 -5.69 19.49
CA GLY A 208 26.71 -4.75 20.09
C GLY A 208 26.00 -3.78 21.02
N THR A 209 26.75 -3.06 21.85
CA THR A 209 26.22 -2.07 22.81
C THR A 209 25.36 -0.98 22.16
N ASN A 210 25.51 -0.78 20.85
CA ASN A 210 24.84 0.28 20.08
C ASN A 210 23.85 -0.28 19.04
N GLY A 211 23.32 -1.49 19.26
CA GLY A 211 22.26 -2.10 18.46
C GLY A 211 22.65 -3.41 17.78
N TYR A 212 21.79 -3.88 16.88
CA TYR A 212 21.96 -5.16 16.17
C TYR A 212 22.30 -4.93 14.71
N GLU A 213 23.39 -5.51 14.23
CA GLU A 213 23.79 -5.42 12.83
C GLU A 213 23.33 -6.66 12.07
N ILE A 214 22.63 -6.42 10.96
CA ILE A 214 22.12 -7.45 10.04
C ILE A 214 23.26 -7.97 9.19
N SER A 215 23.48 -9.28 9.19
CA SER A 215 24.46 -9.92 8.33
C SER A 215 23.81 -10.64 7.15
N ASP A 216 24.65 -11.16 6.24
CA ASP A 216 24.18 -11.99 5.13
C ASP A 216 23.51 -13.28 5.59
N GLN A 217 23.83 -13.76 6.80
CA GLN A 217 23.26 -14.96 7.40
C GLN A 217 21.82 -14.77 7.90
N THR A 218 21.31 -13.54 7.95
CA THR A 218 19.92 -13.30 8.33
C THR A 218 18.97 -13.97 7.32
N PRO A 219 17.92 -14.68 7.78
CA PRO A 219 16.99 -15.38 6.91
C PRO A 219 16.43 -14.49 5.79
N ALA A 220 16.45 -15.01 4.56
CA ALA A 220 16.04 -14.24 3.37
C ALA A 220 14.58 -13.79 3.44
N ASN A 221 13.70 -14.60 4.03
CA ASN A 221 12.29 -14.23 4.23
C ASN A 221 12.18 -12.98 5.11
N LEU A 222 12.93 -12.91 6.22
CA LEU A 222 12.89 -11.79 7.14
C LEU A 222 13.45 -10.51 6.49
N LYS A 223 14.57 -10.64 5.75
CA LYS A 223 15.16 -9.52 4.99
C LYS A 223 14.18 -8.95 3.96
N ASN A 224 13.50 -9.83 3.22
CA ASN A 224 12.58 -9.42 2.16
C ASN A 224 11.29 -8.80 2.74
N THR A 225 10.71 -9.41 3.78
CA THR A 225 9.49 -8.90 4.42
C THR A 225 9.71 -7.53 5.06
N LEU A 226 10.85 -7.33 5.73
CA LEU A 226 11.16 -6.07 6.42
C LEU A 226 11.93 -5.07 5.54
N GLY A 227 12.34 -5.44 4.32
CA GLY A 227 13.18 -4.59 3.47
C GLY A 227 14.59 -4.32 4.02
N LEU A 228 15.10 -5.22 4.88
CA LEU A 228 16.42 -5.14 5.49
C LEU A 228 17.51 -5.60 4.51
N ARG A 229 18.70 -5.01 4.66
CA ARG A 229 19.91 -5.33 3.89
C ARG A 229 21.06 -5.67 4.85
N SER A 230 22.03 -6.43 4.35
CA SER A 230 23.28 -6.67 5.06
C SER A 230 23.99 -5.35 5.34
N GLY A 231 24.50 -5.18 6.56
CA GLY A 231 25.08 -3.94 7.06
C GLY A 231 24.07 -2.93 7.62
N ASP A 232 22.77 -3.22 7.59
CA ASP A 232 21.78 -2.42 8.32
C ASP A 232 21.96 -2.61 9.83
N ARG A 233 21.86 -1.52 10.60
CA ARG A 233 21.91 -1.58 12.06
C ARG A 233 20.57 -1.17 12.67
N ILE A 234 19.95 -2.08 13.41
CA ILE A 234 18.75 -1.78 14.19
C ILE A 234 19.14 -0.91 15.38
N LEU A 235 18.50 0.27 15.48
CA LEU A 235 18.69 1.24 16.55
C LEU A 235 17.56 1.15 17.59
N SER A 236 16.31 1.05 17.14
CA SER A 236 15.15 0.98 18.03
C SER A 236 14.03 0.11 17.45
N VAL A 237 13.22 -0.47 18.34
CA VAL A 237 12.00 -1.19 18.01
C VAL A 237 10.87 -0.60 18.85
N ASN A 238 9.80 -0.15 18.20
CA ASN A 238 8.67 0.56 18.81
C ASN A 238 9.11 1.73 19.72
N GLY A 239 10.16 2.45 19.32
CA GLY A 239 10.72 3.59 20.06
C GLY A 239 11.63 3.21 21.23
N GLN A 240 11.88 1.92 21.46
CA GLN A 240 12.80 1.45 22.49
C GLN A 240 14.15 1.07 21.88
N THR A 241 15.23 1.64 22.40
CA THR A 241 16.59 1.40 21.89
C THR A 241 17.04 -0.03 22.18
N VAL A 242 17.53 -0.71 21.15
CA VAL A 242 18.09 -2.06 21.30
C VAL A 242 19.50 -2.02 21.86
N GLY A 243 19.87 -2.99 22.70
CA GLY A 243 21.23 -3.12 23.26
C GLY A 243 21.52 -2.37 24.57
N GLN A 244 20.62 -1.50 25.05
CA GLN A 244 20.81 -0.75 26.31
C GLN A 244 20.16 -1.44 27.53
N GLY A 245 20.56 -2.69 27.82
CA GLY A 245 20.13 -3.39 29.05
C GLY A 245 18.65 -3.75 29.15
N LEU A 246 17.84 -3.41 28.14
CA LEU A 246 16.47 -3.90 27.97
C LEU A 246 16.49 -5.32 27.42
N SER A 247 15.61 -6.18 27.95
CA SER A 247 15.47 -7.55 27.49
C SER A 247 14.72 -7.59 26.16
N GLU A 248 15.36 -8.07 25.11
CA GLU A 248 14.82 -8.18 23.76
C GLU A 248 13.59 -9.09 23.71
N VAL A 249 13.48 -9.99 24.67
CA VAL A 249 12.26 -10.77 24.92
C VAL A 249 11.05 -9.86 25.16
N GLN A 250 11.21 -8.78 25.94
CA GLN A 250 10.14 -7.81 26.20
C GLN A 250 9.77 -7.01 24.94
N LEU A 251 10.75 -6.67 24.11
CA LEU A 251 10.51 -6.02 22.81
C LEU A 251 9.69 -6.91 21.89
N LEU A 252 10.07 -8.19 21.75
CA LEU A 252 9.34 -9.15 20.94
C LEU A 252 7.94 -9.42 21.51
N GLU A 253 7.79 -9.50 22.82
CA GLU A 253 6.49 -9.65 23.49
C GLU A 253 5.57 -8.46 23.20
N GLN A 254 6.10 -7.24 23.26
CA GLN A 254 5.35 -6.04 22.93
C GLN A 254 4.89 -6.05 21.47
N VAL A 255 5.78 -6.40 20.55
CA VAL A 255 5.45 -6.54 19.12
C VAL A 255 4.37 -7.60 18.92
N ARG A 256 4.48 -8.75 19.59
CA ARG A 256 3.47 -9.82 19.55
C ARG A 256 2.10 -9.34 20.01
N ARG A 257 2.03 -8.58 21.11
CA ARG A 257 0.77 -8.04 21.66
C ARG A 257 0.17 -6.95 20.78
N GLN A 258 1.00 -6.12 20.15
CA GLN A 258 0.57 -5.01 19.30
C GLN A 258 0.21 -5.46 17.87
N GLY A 259 0.71 -6.62 17.43
CA GLY A 259 0.53 -7.11 16.07
C GLY A 259 1.24 -6.25 15.02
N HIS A 260 2.11 -5.32 15.42
CA HIS A 260 2.92 -4.51 14.53
C HIS A 260 4.24 -4.09 15.19
N ALA A 261 5.24 -3.82 14.36
CA ALA A 261 6.54 -3.30 14.76
C ALA A 261 6.94 -2.08 13.91
N LYS A 262 7.40 -1.03 14.59
CA LYS A 262 8.10 0.12 14.01
C LYS A 262 9.58 -0.02 14.34
N ILE A 263 10.41 -0.28 13.34
CA ILE A 263 11.85 -0.54 13.50
C ILE A 263 12.62 0.63 12.92
N GLU A 264 13.48 1.26 13.70
CA GLU A 264 14.43 2.25 13.20
C GLU A 264 15.77 1.59 12.92
N ILE A 265 16.25 1.75 11.69
CA ILE A 265 17.53 1.21 11.24
C ILE A 265 18.45 2.32 10.76
N LYS A 266 19.76 2.08 10.80
CA LYS A 266 20.79 2.88 10.17
C LYS A 266 21.39 2.09 9.00
N ARG A 267 21.36 2.65 7.80
CA ARG A 267 21.95 2.11 6.57
C ARG A 267 23.02 3.08 6.07
N GLY A 268 24.29 2.71 6.21
CA GLY A 268 25.38 3.66 6.02
C GLY A 268 25.23 4.83 7.01
N ASP A 269 25.07 6.05 6.52
CA ASP A 269 24.83 7.25 7.35
C ASP A 269 23.35 7.65 7.49
N GLN A 270 22.44 6.97 6.80
CA GLN A 270 21.02 7.31 6.80
C GLN A 270 20.24 6.52 7.85
N VAL A 271 19.40 7.21 8.63
CA VAL A 271 18.41 6.56 9.51
C VAL A 271 17.08 6.42 8.77
N MET A 272 16.50 5.23 8.81
CA MET A 272 15.25 4.88 8.15
C MET A 272 14.29 4.20 9.14
N THR A 273 12.99 4.34 8.92
CA THR A 273 11.96 3.66 9.72
C THR A 273 11.22 2.66 8.84
N ILE A 274 11.09 1.44 9.33
CA ILE A 274 10.33 0.35 8.72
C ILE A 274 9.12 0.06 9.61
N GLN A 275 7.95 -0.13 9.03
CA GLN A 275 6.74 -0.53 9.74
C GLN A 275 6.24 -1.86 9.16
N GLN A 276 6.00 -2.83 10.02
CA GLN A 276 5.50 -4.15 9.65
C GLN A 276 4.34 -4.55 10.54
N SER A 277 3.25 -5.01 9.93
CA SER A 277 2.15 -5.69 10.64
C SER A 277 2.32 -7.22 10.58
N PHE A 278 1.88 -7.87 11.65
CA PHE A 278 1.86 -9.31 11.86
C PHE A 278 0.41 -9.69 12.20
N GLN A 279 -0.47 -9.62 11.20
CA GLN A 279 -1.86 -10.08 11.27
C GLN A 279 -2.00 -11.40 10.54
#